data_AF-A0A445EYH2-F1
#
_entry.id   AF-A0A445EYH2-F1
#
_cell.length_a   1.000
_cell.length_b   1.000
_cell.length_c   1.000
_cell.angle_alpha   90.00
_cell.angle_beta   90.00
_cell.angle_gamma   90.00
#
_symmetry.space_group_name_H-M   'P 1'
#
loop_
_entity.id
_entity.type
_entity.pdbx_description
1 polymer ?
#
loop_
_entity_poly.entity_id
_entity_poly.type
_entity_poly.pdbx_seq_one_letter_code
_entity_poly.pdbx_strand_id
1 'polypeptide(L)'
;GISWEKKFSFLGDSGPSIEDLGHHAGCSTFSLNHGSNKDDPVVIWLTGGPGCGGELALFYENGPFHIANNLSLVWNDFGWDQASNILFVDQPTGTGFSYSSDASDIRNDEVGISNDLYDFLQGFAIGNGLTNPAIQYQAYPDFALDNGIITKAEHDQISQSIPDCEQAAKLAYYDIRKKCVGELCYDLKDVETLLNLQNVKSALGVAEDLTYVSCSTTVYNAMGQDWMKNLEVGIPSLLEDGIKLLVYAGEEDLICNWLGNSRWVYAMEWSGQKAFGTSPTVKFVVDGAEAGSLNSYGPLSFLKVYEAGHLVPMDQPKAALQMFKSWMGGNLT
;
A
#
# COMPACT_ATOMS: atom_id res chain seq x y z
N GLY A 1 1.23 -33.91 -14.74
CA GLY A 1 0.38 -33.52 -13.61
C GLY A 1 0.87 -34.22 -12.37
N ILE A 2 1.37 -33.44 -11.40
CA ILE A 2 1.48 -33.79 -9.98
C ILE A 2 1.28 -32.45 -9.23
N SER A 3 0.13 -32.31 -8.58
CA SER A 3 -0.21 -31.24 -7.63
C SER A 3 0.25 -31.69 -6.24
N TRP A 4 0.86 -30.78 -5.48
CA TRP A 4 1.06 -30.94 -4.05
C TRP A 4 0.17 -29.92 -3.34
N GLU A 5 -1.07 -30.31 -3.05
CA GLU A 5 -1.94 -29.61 -2.11
C GLU A 5 -1.49 -29.93 -0.68
N LYS A 6 -1.15 -28.89 0.09
CA LYS A 6 -1.06 -28.99 1.55
C LYS A 6 -2.50 -28.96 2.09
N LYS A 7 -3.00 -30.12 2.51
CA LYS A 7 -4.26 -30.24 3.25
C LYS A 7 -4.14 -29.54 4.61
N PHE A 8 -4.88 -28.46 4.81
CA PHE A 8 -5.29 -28.02 6.14
C PHE A 8 -6.45 -28.92 6.59
N SER A 9 -6.28 -29.65 7.69
CA SER A 9 -7.33 -30.48 8.27
C SER A 9 -7.80 -29.89 9.59
N PHE A 10 -8.93 -29.19 9.57
CA PHE A 10 -9.78 -29.01 10.75
C PHE A 10 -11.26 -29.12 10.31
N LEU A 11 -11.88 -30.26 10.69
CA LEU A 11 -13.32 -30.50 10.96
C LEU A 11 -14.31 -29.99 9.88
N GLY A 12 -14.87 -30.82 8.98
CA GLY A 12 -15.88 -31.84 9.24
C GLY A 12 -17.09 -31.61 8.31
N ASP A 13 -17.40 -32.60 7.48
CA ASP A 13 -18.46 -32.76 6.47
C ASP A 13 -19.37 -31.58 6.05
N SER A 14 -19.37 -31.33 4.73
CA SER A 14 -20.17 -30.35 3.96
C SER A 14 -19.99 -28.88 4.36
N GLY A 15 -18.79 -28.34 4.13
CA GLY A 15 -18.47 -26.93 4.30
C GLY A 15 -18.38 -26.16 2.96
N PRO A 16 -18.57 -24.82 3.01
CA PRO A 16 -18.50 -23.90 1.86
C PRO A 16 -17.19 -24.02 1.07
N SER A 17 -17.26 -23.77 -0.24
CA SER A 17 -16.09 -23.75 -1.13
C SER A 17 -15.10 -22.62 -0.78
N ILE A 18 -13.88 -22.65 -1.32
CA ILE A 18 -12.92 -21.54 -1.20
C ILE A 18 -13.50 -20.24 -1.81
N GLU A 19 -14.30 -20.36 -2.88
CA GLU A 19 -15.11 -19.27 -3.43
C GLU A 19 -16.10 -18.75 -2.39
N ASP A 20 -16.85 -19.62 -1.72
CA ASP A 20 -17.80 -19.21 -0.67
C ASP A 20 -17.12 -18.53 0.53
N LEU A 21 -15.88 -18.91 0.87
CA LEU A 21 -15.09 -18.28 1.94
C LEU A 21 -14.57 -16.88 1.57
N GLY A 22 -14.17 -16.66 0.32
CA GLY A 22 -13.79 -15.32 -0.18
C GLY A 22 -14.97 -14.35 -0.21
N HIS A 23 -16.17 -14.86 -0.53
CA HIS A 23 -17.41 -14.08 -0.50
C HIS A 23 -17.87 -13.71 0.92
N HIS A 24 -17.56 -14.53 1.94
CA HIS A 24 -17.90 -14.22 3.35
C HIS A 24 -16.86 -13.32 4.04
N ALA A 25 -15.62 -13.28 3.54
CA ALA A 25 -14.56 -12.43 4.06
C ALA A 25 -14.45 -11.06 3.35
N GLY A 26 -15.31 -10.78 2.36
CA GLY A 26 -15.31 -9.49 1.67
C GLY A 26 -14.05 -9.18 0.86
N CYS A 27 -13.31 -10.22 0.45
CA CYS A 27 -12.00 -10.10 -0.19
C CYS A 27 -11.93 -10.91 -1.50
N SER A 28 -11.76 -10.23 -2.63
CA SER A 28 -11.39 -10.84 -3.92
C SER A 28 -9.87 -10.86 -4.03
N THR A 29 -9.30 -12.00 -4.43
CA THR A 29 -7.85 -12.18 -4.47
C THR A 29 -7.38 -12.54 -5.88
N PHE A 30 -6.38 -11.82 -6.37
CA PHE A 30 -5.69 -12.12 -7.62
C PHE A 30 -4.30 -12.69 -7.33
N SER A 31 -4.10 -13.96 -7.65
CA SER A 31 -2.80 -14.60 -7.58
C SER A 31 -2.19 -14.70 -8.98
N LEU A 32 -1.02 -14.11 -9.16
CA LEU A 32 -0.24 -14.22 -10.38
C LEU A 32 1.12 -14.83 -10.04
N ASN A 33 1.41 -16.00 -10.61
CA ASN A 33 2.71 -16.65 -10.51
C ASN A 33 3.40 -16.60 -11.87
N HIS A 34 4.42 -15.75 -12.00
CA HIS A 34 5.28 -15.71 -13.17
C HIS A 34 6.75 -15.66 -12.73
N GLY A 35 7.54 -16.66 -13.12
CA GLY A 35 8.99 -16.69 -12.83
C GLY A 35 9.38 -17.00 -11.38
N SER A 36 8.45 -16.93 -10.42
CA SER A 36 8.69 -17.24 -9.01
C SER A 36 8.84 -18.75 -8.76
N ASN A 37 9.77 -19.11 -7.88
CA ASN A 37 9.98 -20.47 -7.42
C ASN A 37 8.96 -20.81 -6.32
N LYS A 38 8.63 -22.10 -6.15
CA LYS A 38 7.73 -22.58 -5.08
C LYS A 38 8.23 -22.25 -3.67
N ASP A 39 9.52 -21.93 -3.55
CA ASP A 39 10.21 -21.61 -2.31
C ASP A 39 10.29 -20.08 -2.09
N ASP A 40 9.83 -19.27 -3.05
CA ASP A 40 9.78 -17.82 -2.94
C ASP A 40 8.68 -17.40 -1.95
N PRO A 41 8.87 -16.28 -1.23
CA PRO A 41 7.92 -15.81 -0.24
C PRO A 41 6.57 -15.45 -0.87
N VAL A 42 5.50 -15.63 -0.11
CA VAL A 42 4.18 -15.10 -0.46
C VAL A 42 4.11 -13.66 0.06
N VAL A 43 3.73 -12.74 -0.81
CA VAL A 43 3.53 -11.33 -0.47
C VAL A 43 2.08 -10.97 -0.72
N ILE A 44 1.46 -10.35 0.27
CA ILE A 44 0.14 -9.76 0.10
C ILE A 44 0.34 -8.29 -0.16
N TRP A 45 -0.33 -7.80 -1.20
CA TRP A 45 -0.40 -6.39 -1.50
C TRP A 45 -1.80 -5.86 -1.24
N LEU A 46 -1.85 -4.77 -0.48
CA LEU A 46 -3.08 -4.06 -0.12
C LEU A 46 -2.97 -2.62 -0.58
N THR A 47 -3.86 -2.20 -1.46
CA THR A 47 -4.00 -0.80 -1.84
C THR A 47 -4.82 -0.04 -0.77
N GLY A 48 -4.58 1.27 -0.66
CA GLY A 48 -5.27 2.15 0.31
C GLY A 48 -6.56 2.78 -0.22
N GLY A 49 -6.66 4.10 -0.13
CA GLY A 49 -7.83 4.89 -0.51
C GLY A 49 -8.40 5.68 0.67
N PRO A 50 -9.16 5.06 1.58
CA PRO A 50 -9.58 3.64 1.62
C PRO A 50 -10.59 3.28 0.53
N GLY A 51 -10.62 2.00 0.16
CA GLY A 51 -11.56 1.45 -0.81
C GLY A 51 -11.04 1.32 -2.24
N CYS A 52 -9.73 1.39 -2.46
CA CYS A 52 -9.11 1.19 -3.76
C CYS A 52 -8.65 -0.25 -3.97
N GLY A 53 -8.88 -0.78 -5.18
CA GLY A 53 -8.60 -2.18 -5.52
C GLY A 53 -7.12 -2.54 -5.59
N GLY A 54 -6.82 -3.82 -5.35
CA GLY A 54 -5.48 -4.39 -5.47
C GLY A 54 -4.97 -4.38 -6.92
N GLU A 55 -5.87 -4.34 -7.89
CA GLU A 55 -5.53 -4.34 -9.32
C GLU A 55 -4.88 -3.05 -9.79
N LEU A 56 -5.08 -1.94 -9.05
CA LEU A 56 -4.34 -0.72 -9.31
C LEU A 56 -2.83 -0.97 -9.22
N ALA A 57 -2.40 -1.66 -8.16
CA ALA A 57 -1.00 -2.00 -7.99
C ALA A 57 -0.53 -3.08 -8.99
N LEU A 58 -1.42 -4.02 -9.31
CA LEU A 58 -1.16 -5.07 -10.30
C LEU A 58 -0.80 -4.46 -11.67
N PHE A 59 -1.52 -3.42 -12.10
CA PHE A 59 -1.37 -2.86 -13.45
C PHE A 59 -0.55 -1.57 -13.55
N TYR A 60 -0.38 -0.82 -12.46
CA TYR A 60 0.33 0.47 -12.47
C TYR A 60 1.55 0.55 -11.57
N GLU A 61 1.73 -0.38 -10.63
CA GLU A 61 2.81 -0.33 -9.66
C GLU A 61 3.81 -1.48 -9.83
N ASN A 62 3.52 -2.61 -9.20
CA ASN A 62 4.50 -3.67 -8.96
C ASN A 62 4.06 -5.05 -9.44
N GLY A 63 2.90 -5.13 -10.11
CA GLY A 63 2.50 -6.37 -10.76
C GLY A 63 3.28 -6.68 -12.05
N PRO A 64 3.04 -7.86 -12.63
CA PRO A 64 3.79 -8.37 -13.78
C PRO A 64 3.44 -7.68 -15.11
N PHE A 65 2.40 -6.83 -15.14
CA PHE A 65 1.88 -6.24 -16.36
C PHE A 65 1.64 -4.74 -16.24
N HIS A 66 1.81 -4.05 -17.35
CA HIS A 66 1.28 -2.71 -17.62
C HIS A 66 0.14 -2.80 -18.63
N ILE A 67 -0.82 -1.88 -18.55
CA ILE A 67 -1.85 -1.72 -19.57
C ILE A 67 -1.36 -0.75 -20.64
N ALA A 68 -1.27 -1.21 -21.89
CA ALA A 68 -0.97 -0.34 -23.03
C ALA A 68 -2.22 0.41 -23.51
N ASN A 69 -2.04 1.50 -24.27
CA ASN A 69 -3.13 2.36 -24.78
C ASN A 69 -4.21 1.62 -25.61
N ASN A 70 -3.93 0.43 -26.10
CA ASN A 70 -4.87 -0.42 -26.83
C ASN A 70 -5.54 -1.49 -25.93
N LEU A 71 -5.41 -1.34 -24.61
CA LEU A 71 -5.88 -2.27 -23.57
C LEU A 71 -5.22 -3.66 -23.61
N SER A 72 -4.08 -3.81 -24.28
CA SER A 72 -3.29 -5.04 -24.19
C SER A 72 -2.34 -5.00 -23.00
N LEU A 73 -1.99 -6.19 -22.49
CA LEU A 73 -1.04 -6.34 -21.39
C LEU A 73 0.39 -6.42 -21.92
N VAL A 74 1.27 -5.61 -21.35
CA VAL A 74 2.71 -5.59 -21.64
C VAL A 74 3.45 -5.99 -20.38
N TRP A 75 4.50 -6.80 -20.50
CA TRP A 75 5.30 -7.23 -19.36
C TRP A 75 5.94 -6.04 -18.63
N ASN A 76 5.93 -6.12 -17.30
CA ASN A 76 6.66 -5.22 -16.42
C ASN A 76 8.04 -5.79 -16.12
N ASP A 77 9.09 -5.20 -16.70
CA ASP A 77 10.48 -5.58 -16.44
C ASP A 77 10.93 -5.38 -14.98
N PHE A 78 10.09 -4.73 -14.16
CA PHE A 78 10.35 -4.46 -12.74
C PHE A 78 9.26 -5.00 -11.80
N GLY A 79 8.42 -5.93 -12.26
CA GLY A 79 7.41 -6.59 -11.44
C GLY A 79 8.03 -7.31 -10.23
N TRP A 80 7.36 -7.24 -9.09
CA TRP A 80 7.81 -7.87 -7.84
C TRP A 80 7.60 -9.38 -7.83
N ASP A 81 6.84 -9.91 -8.79
CA ASP A 81 6.70 -11.34 -9.08
C ASP A 81 8.04 -12.00 -9.41
N GLN A 82 9.04 -11.23 -9.82
CA GLN A 82 10.42 -11.71 -10.02
C GLN A 82 11.11 -12.22 -8.76
N ALA A 83 10.56 -11.98 -7.57
CA ALA A 83 11.15 -12.41 -6.30
C ALA A 83 10.11 -12.87 -5.26
N SER A 84 8.85 -13.05 -5.67
CA SER A 84 7.78 -13.46 -4.77
C SER A 84 6.56 -14.01 -5.50
N ASN A 85 5.71 -14.72 -4.77
CA ASN A 85 4.35 -15.04 -5.18
C ASN A 85 3.43 -13.96 -4.61
N ILE A 86 2.83 -13.10 -5.45
CA ILE A 86 2.07 -11.94 -4.98
C ILE A 86 0.57 -12.22 -5.03
N LEU A 87 -0.11 -11.85 -3.95
CA LEU A 87 -1.56 -11.81 -3.82
C LEU A 87 -2.01 -10.36 -3.75
N PHE A 88 -2.66 -9.87 -4.81
CA PHE A 88 -3.34 -8.57 -4.79
C PHE A 88 -4.74 -8.79 -4.24
N VAL A 89 -5.08 -8.07 -3.17
CA VAL A 89 -6.35 -8.28 -2.47
C VAL A 89 -7.19 -7.01 -2.53
N ASP A 90 -8.42 -7.16 -2.99
CA ASP A 90 -9.44 -6.14 -2.88
C ASP A 90 -10.03 -6.16 -1.49
N GLN A 91 -9.82 -5.08 -0.75
CA GLN A 91 -10.39 -4.91 0.58
C GLN A 91 -10.75 -3.45 0.83
N PRO A 92 -11.73 -3.17 1.69
CA PRO A 92 -12.71 -4.10 2.27
C PRO A 92 -13.84 -4.47 1.29
N THR A 93 -14.90 -5.13 1.78
CA THR A 93 -16.15 -5.33 1.02
C THR A 93 -16.61 -4.03 0.37
N GLY A 94 -16.91 -4.08 -0.93
CA GLY A 94 -17.32 -2.91 -1.73
C GLY A 94 -16.17 -2.26 -2.53
N THR A 95 -14.95 -2.79 -2.44
CA THR A 95 -13.76 -2.36 -3.18
C THR A 95 -13.49 -3.26 -4.38
N GLY A 96 -13.17 -2.70 -5.56
CA GLY A 96 -12.79 -3.48 -6.73
C GLY A 96 -13.87 -4.50 -7.12
N PHE A 97 -13.53 -5.79 -7.08
CA PHE A 97 -14.45 -6.91 -7.22
C PHE A 97 -14.91 -7.54 -5.90
N SER A 98 -14.50 -7.04 -4.74
CA SER A 98 -15.06 -7.45 -3.45
C SER A 98 -16.46 -6.89 -3.25
N TYR A 99 -17.47 -7.75 -3.09
CA TYR A 99 -18.86 -7.34 -2.96
C TYR A 99 -19.60 -8.13 -1.89
N SER A 100 -20.69 -7.53 -1.37
CA SER A 100 -21.72 -8.25 -0.61
C SER A 100 -23.09 -7.86 -1.13
N SER A 101 -24.05 -8.77 -0.98
CA SER A 101 -25.47 -8.49 -1.21
C SER A 101 -26.13 -7.74 -0.03
N ASP A 102 -25.47 -7.69 1.12
CA ASP A 102 -25.92 -6.94 2.30
C ASP A 102 -25.04 -5.71 2.52
N ALA A 103 -25.65 -4.54 2.55
CA ALA A 103 -24.96 -3.28 2.80
C ALA A 103 -24.42 -3.18 4.23
N SER A 104 -24.89 -4.00 5.18
CA SER A 104 -24.34 -4.04 6.54
C SER A 104 -22.91 -4.58 6.61
N ASP A 105 -22.43 -5.25 5.57
CA ASP A 105 -21.11 -5.86 5.52
C ASP A 105 -20.01 -4.85 5.13
N ILE A 106 -20.38 -3.61 4.79
CA ILE A 106 -19.42 -2.52 4.59
C ILE A 106 -18.82 -2.12 5.93
N ARG A 107 -17.49 -2.28 6.06
CA ARG A 107 -16.74 -1.90 7.25
C ARG A 107 -16.64 -0.38 7.39
N ASN A 108 -16.55 0.09 8.63
CA ASN A 108 -16.53 1.51 8.98
C ASN A 108 -15.33 1.88 9.86
N ASP A 109 -14.43 0.92 10.14
CA ASP A 109 -13.20 1.12 10.87
C ASP A 109 -12.11 0.10 10.47
N GLU A 110 -10.85 0.47 10.70
CA GLU A 110 -9.67 -0.36 10.41
C GLU A 110 -9.62 -1.62 11.28
N VAL A 111 -10.32 -1.65 12.41
CA VAL A 111 -10.41 -2.85 13.27
C VAL A 111 -11.26 -3.93 12.61
N GLY A 112 -12.42 -3.56 12.05
CA GLY A 112 -13.27 -4.47 11.28
C GLY A 112 -12.55 -5.01 10.06
N ILE A 113 -11.85 -4.13 9.32
CA ILE A 113 -11.01 -4.52 8.16
C ILE A 113 -9.89 -5.48 8.61
N SER A 114 -9.19 -5.14 9.69
CA SER A 114 -8.10 -5.96 10.20
C SER A 114 -8.58 -7.33 10.65
N ASN A 115 -9.76 -7.45 11.28
CA ASN A 115 -10.30 -8.75 11.67
C ASN A 115 -10.60 -9.65 10.47
N ASP A 116 -11.04 -9.09 9.35
CA ASP A 116 -11.27 -9.84 8.10
C ASP A 116 -9.94 -10.32 7.48
N LEU A 117 -8.85 -9.58 7.71
CA LEU A 117 -7.51 -9.89 7.19
C LEU A 117 -6.64 -10.74 8.13
N TYR A 118 -6.87 -10.67 9.45
CA TYR A 118 -6.00 -11.17 10.52
C TYR A 118 -5.79 -12.70 10.48
N ASP A 119 -6.68 -13.45 9.85
CA ASP A 119 -6.56 -14.90 9.72
C ASP A 119 -5.39 -15.36 8.82
N PHE A 120 -4.60 -14.44 8.23
CA PHE A 120 -3.67 -14.79 7.15
C PHE A 120 -2.17 -14.41 7.34
N LEU A 121 -1.77 -13.63 8.35
CA LEU A 121 -0.48 -12.90 8.29
C LEU A 121 0.71 -13.46 9.12
N GLN A 122 1.94 -13.16 8.65
CA GLN A 122 3.24 -13.46 9.29
C GLN A 122 4.26 -12.28 9.25
N GLY A 123 3.99 -11.17 8.56
CA GLY A 123 4.84 -9.95 8.49
C GLY A 123 4.36 -8.92 7.46
N PHE A 124 4.81 -7.64 7.52
CA PHE A 124 4.27 -6.55 6.69
C PHE A 124 5.26 -5.40 6.40
N ALA A 125 4.98 -4.62 5.34
CA ALA A 125 5.69 -3.40 4.97
C ALA A 125 4.68 -2.29 4.64
N ILE A 126 5.05 -1.03 4.84
CA ILE A 126 4.18 0.13 4.60
C ILE A 126 4.86 1.08 3.61
N GLY A 127 4.24 1.29 2.46
CA GLY A 127 4.63 2.28 1.46
C GLY A 127 3.75 3.52 1.53
N ASN A 128 4.33 4.70 1.75
CA ASN A 128 3.62 5.99 1.74
C ASN A 128 2.31 5.96 2.56
N GLY A 129 2.35 5.38 3.76
CA GLY A 129 1.16 5.16 4.59
C GLY A 129 0.76 6.38 5.43
N LEU A 130 -0.53 6.48 5.76
CA LEU A 130 -1.08 7.36 6.81
C LEU A 130 -1.27 6.51 8.08
N THR A 131 -0.31 6.57 9.00
CA THR A 131 -0.21 5.69 10.17
C THR A 131 -0.46 6.43 11.48
N ASN A 132 0.15 7.61 11.65
CA ASN A 132 -0.07 8.48 12.79
C ASN A 132 -0.42 9.89 12.26
N PRO A 133 -1.71 10.15 11.99
CA PRO A 133 -2.18 11.41 11.47
C PRO A 133 -1.70 12.62 12.27
N ALA A 134 -1.75 12.56 13.60
CA ALA A 134 -1.35 13.68 14.47
C ALA A 134 0.10 14.13 14.24
N ILE A 135 1.01 13.19 13.93
CA ILE A 135 2.41 13.52 13.60
C ILE A 135 2.56 13.90 12.12
N GLN A 136 1.88 13.17 11.23
CA GLN A 136 2.04 13.35 9.79
C GLN A 136 1.43 14.66 9.29
N TYR A 137 0.28 15.08 9.83
CA TYR A 137 -0.37 16.34 9.48
C TYR A 137 0.50 17.56 9.84
N GLN A 138 1.27 17.48 10.91
CA GLN A 138 2.19 18.54 11.31
C GLN A 138 3.38 18.69 10.35
N ALA A 139 3.66 17.68 9.51
CA ALA A 139 4.78 17.73 8.57
C ALA A 139 4.45 18.45 7.25
N TYR A 140 3.18 18.66 6.90
CA TYR A 140 2.81 19.29 5.62
C TYR A 140 3.41 20.69 5.40
N PRO A 141 3.31 21.67 6.33
CA PRO A 141 3.86 22.99 6.06
C PRO A 141 5.38 22.98 5.99
N ASP A 142 6.05 22.20 6.84
CA ASP A 142 7.51 22.04 6.78
C ASP A 142 7.93 21.44 5.43
N PHE A 143 7.30 20.34 5.01
CA PHE A 143 7.56 19.70 3.74
C PHE A 143 7.30 20.64 2.55
N ALA A 144 6.19 21.38 2.59
CA ALA A 144 5.84 22.32 1.54
C ALA A 144 6.82 23.51 1.46
N LEU A 145 7.31 23.99 2.60
CA LEU A 145 8.32 25.06 2.65
C LEU A 145 9.67 24.57 2.11
N ASP A 146 10.13 23.40 2.57
CA ASP A 146 11.43 22.83 2.19
C ASP A 146 11.49 22.51 0.69
N ASN A 147 10.35 22.15 0.09
CA ASN A 147 10.23 21.91 -1.35
C ASN A 147 9.82 23.16 -2.16
N GLY A 148 9.77 24.34 -1.53
CA GLY A 148 9.50 25.61 -2.22
C GLY A 148 8.07 25.74 -2.79
N ILE A 149 7.12 24.95 -2.28
CA ILE A 149 5.69 25.00 -2.65
C ILE A 149 5.04 26.24 -2.04
N ILE A 150 5.45 26.62 -0.82
CA ILE A 150 4.94 27.77 -0.07
C ILE A 150 6.07 28.68 0.41
N THR A 151 5.75 29.94 0.67
CA THR A 151 6.67 30.92 1.28
C THR A 151 6.73 30.76 2.80
N LYS A 152 7.76 31.36 3.42
CA LYS A 152 7.89 31.36 4.89
C LYS A 152 6.70 32.02 5.60
N ALA A 153 6.10 33.05 4.99
CA ALA A 153 4.92 33.72 5.56
C ALA A 153 3.69 32.80 5.53
N GLU A 154 3.47 32.08 4.42
CA GLU A 154 2.38 31.11 4.30
C GLU A 154 2.59 29.91 5.23
N HIS A 155 3.83 29.43 5.36
CA HIS A 155 4.20 28.41 6.35
C HIS A 155 3.79 28.84 7.76
N ASP A 156 4.16 30.05 8.18
CA ASP A 156 3.91 30.53 9.55
C ASP A 156 2.41 30.74 9.80
N GLN A 157 1.62 31.07 8.76
CA GLN A 157 0.16 31.13 8.85
C GLN A 157 -0.47 29.73 8.93
N ILE A 158 -0.10 28.82 8.03
CA ILE A 158 -0.65 27.44 7.98
C ILE A 158 -0.32 26.69 9.27
N SER A 159 0.88 26.89 9.82
CA SER A 159 1.33 26.27 11.06
C SER A 159 0.48 26.65 12.27
N GLN A 160 -0.13 27.84 12.27
CA GLN A 160 -1.01 28.30 13.34
C GLN A 160 -2.40 27.66 13.27
N SER A 161 -2.82 27.18 12.09
CA SER A 161 -4.11 26.56 11.85
C SER A 161 -4.07 25.04 11.80
N ILE A 162 -2.90 24.38 11.97
CA ILE A 162 -2.80 22.90 11.97
C ILE A 162 -3.76 22.23 12.97
N PRO A 163 -3.92 22.70 14.22
CA PRO A 163 -4.86 22.08 15.16
C PRO A 163 -6.31 22.05 14.64
N ASP A 164 -6.69 23.04 13.81
CA ASP A 164 -8.00 23.10 13.15
C ASP A 164 -8.00 22.35 11.80
N CYS A 165 -6.84 22.23 11.14
CA CYS A 165 -6.62 21.53 9.86
C CYS A 165 -6.53 20.00 9.99
N GLU A 166 -6.16 19.47 11.16
CA GLU A 166 -6.30 18.04 11.51
C GLU A 166 -7.75 17.56 11.30
N GLN A 167 -8.75 18.47 11.35
CA GLN A 167 -10.15 18.15 11.02
C GLN A 167 -10.54 18.34 9.55
N ALA A 168 -9.70 18.97 8.70
CA ALA A 168 -10.14 19.54 7.42
C ALA A 168 -9.34 19.10 6.16
N ALA A 169 -8.33 18.24 6.27
CA ALA A 169 -7.50 17.93 5.11
C ALA A 169 -8.19 17.06 4.04
N LYS A 170 -8.48 17.69 2.89
CA LYS A 170 -9.10 17.06 1.70
C LYS A 170 -8.40 17.38 0.37
N LEU A 171 -7.15 17.85 0.41
CA LEU A 171 -6.40 18.17 -0.81
C LEU A 171 -5.23 17.20 -0.98
N ALA A 172 -5.41 16.22 -1.87
CA ALA A 172 -4.42 15.19 -2.17
C ALA A 172 -3.59 15.60 -3.40
N TYR A 173 -2.29 15.80 -3.22
CA TYR A 173 -1.30 15.77 -4.29
C TYR A 173 -0.39 14.57 -4.05
N TYR A 174 -0.23 13.72 -5.06
CA TYR A 174 0.52 12.47 -4.96
C TYR A 174 1.98 12.58 -5.45
N ASP A 175 2.29 13.59 -6.28
CA ASP A 175 3.64 13.96 -6.69
C ASP A 175 3.66 15.46 -6.95
N ILE A 176 4.46 16.20 -6.19
CA ILE A 176 4.51 17.67 -6.25
C ILE A 176 5.07 18.22 -7.57
N ARG A 177 5.74 17.37 -8.36
CA ARG A 177 6.32 17.72 -9.66
C ARG A 177 5.31 17.57 -10.81
N LYS A 178 4.22 16.82 -10.60
CA LYS A 178 3.25 16.47 -11.64
C LYS A 178 1.98 17.33 -11.55
N LYS A 179 1.34 17.54 -12.71
CA LYS A 179 -0.01 18.12 -12.76
C LYS A 179 -1.02 17.03 -12.40
N CYS A 180 -1.96 17.34 -11.52
CA CYS A 180 -3.07 16.46 -11.17
C CYS A 180 -3.97 16.22 -12.41
N VAL A 181 -4.18 14.95 -12.78
CA VAL A 181 -5.08 14.52 -13.86
C VAL A 181 -6.08 13.51 -13.28
N GLY A 182 -7.38 13.73 -13.43
CA GLY A 182 -8.42 12.88 -12.84
C GLY A 182 -8.76 13.24 -11.37
N GLU A 183 -9.73 12.54 -10.78
CA GLU A 183 -10.20 12.83 -9.41
C GLU A 183 -9.18 12.45 -8.32
N LEU A 184 -8.30 11.49 -8.61
CA LEU A 184 -7.20 11.04 -7.72
C LEU A 184 -5.82 11.47 -8.23
N CYS A 185 -5.74 12.47 -9.10
CA CYS A 185 -4.50 12.89 -9.77
C CYS A 185 -3.73 11.81 -10.56
N TYR A 186 -4.34 10.64 -10.81
CA TYR A 186 -3.93 9.61 -11.74
C TYR A 186 -5.05 9.28 -12.73
N ASP A 187 -4.70 8.88 -13.96
CA ASP A 187 -5.65 8.40 -14.97
C ASP A 187 -5.85 6.88 -14.82
N LEU A 188 -6.98 6.50 -14.24
CA LEU A 188 -7.35 5.11 -13.95
C LEU A 188 -8.33 4.53 -15.01
N LYS A 189 -8.56 5.24 -16.11
CA LYS A 189 -9.58 4.87 -17.08
C LYS A 189 -9.29 3.52 -17.75
N ASP A 190 -8.03 3.24 -18.04
CA ASP A 190 -7.65 2.04 -18.81
C ASP A 190 -7.86 0.76 -17.99
N VAL A 191 -7.54 0.76 -16.70
CA VAL A 191 -7.84 -0.38 -15.81
C VAL A 191 -9.35 -0.57 -15.64
N GLU A 192 -10.12 0.50 -15.47
CA GLU A 192 -11.58 0.40 -15.34
C GLU A 192 -12.22 -0.12 -16.62
N THR A 193 -11.72 0.33 -17.77
CA THR A 193 -12.21 -0.13 -19.06
C THR A 193 -11.87 -1.59 -19.27
N LEU A 194 -10.62 -2.00 -19.01
CA LEU A 194 -10.15 -3.37 -19.18
C LEU A 194 -10.92 -4.35 -18.28
N LEU A 195 -11.00 -4.08 -16.97
CA LEU A 195 -11.63 -4.96 -16.00
C LEU A 195 -13.15 -5.02 -16.14
N ASN A 196 -13.76 -4.03 -16.80
CA ASN A 196 -15.19 -4.08 -17.11
C ASN A 196 -15.54 -4.83 -18.42
N LEU A 197 -14.55 -5.28 -19.20
CA LEU A 197 -14.81 -6.11 -20.39
C LEU A 197 -15.33 -7.49 -19.97
N GLN A 198 -16.40 -7.96 -20.63
CA GLN A 198 -17.03 -9.24 -20.29
C GLN A 198 -16.07 -10.43 -20.42
N ASN A 199 -15.27 -10.47 -21.48
CA ASN A 199 -14.27 -11.52 -21.64
C ASN A 199 -13.18 -11.52 -20.55
N VAL A 200 -12.88 -10.35 -19.98
CA VAL A 200 -11.93 -10.23 -18.86
C VAL A 200 -12.60 -10.71 -17.58
N LYS A 201 -13.84 -10.29 -17.29
CA LYS A 201 -14.61 -10.78 -16.13
C LYS A 201 -14.76 -12.30 -16.13
N SER A 202 -15.15 -12.88 -17.27
CA SER A 202 -15.27 -14.33 -17.41
C SER A 202 -13.91 -15.03 -17.22
N ALA A 203 -12.80 -14.43 -17.66
CA ALA A 203 -11.46 -14.99 -17.48
C ALA A 203 -10.98 -14.92 -16.02
N LEU A 204 -11.40 -13.89 -15.29
CA LEU A 204 -11.11 -13.71 -13.86
C LEU A 204 -12.06 -14.52 -12.95
N GLY A 205 -13.14 -15.09 -13.51
CA GLY A 205 -14.13 -15.84 -12.74
C GLY A 205 -15.07 -14.96 -11.91
N VAL A 206 -15.13 -13.65 -12.18
CA VAL A 206 -16.02 -12.72 -11.49
C VAL A 206 -17.38 -12.64 -12.19
N ALA A 207 -18.43 -12.27 -11.44
CA ALA A 207 -19.78 -12.16 -11.97
C ALA A 207 -19.87 -11.13 -13.11
N GLU A 208 -20.55 -11.49 -14.21
CA GLU A 208 -20.61 -10.66 -15.43
C GLU A 208 -21.34 -9.33 -15.22
N ASP A 209 -22.27 -9.27 -14.26
CA ASP A 209 -23.06 -8.09 -13.90
C ASP A 209 -22.39 -7.20 -12.84
N LEU A 210 -21.33 -7.70 -12.19
CA LEU A 210 -20.54 -6.93 -11.22
C LEU A 210 -19.79 -5.82 -11.95
N THR A 211 -19.94 -4.57 -11.53
CA THR A 211 -19.21 -3.44 -12.12
C THR A 211 -17.95 -3.17 -11.30
N TYR A 212 -16.79 -3.25 -11.94
CA TYR A 212 -15.52 -2.88 -11.31
C TYR A 212 -15.43 -1.36 -11.20
N VAL A 213 -14.97 -0.89 -10.04
CA VAL A 213 -14.59 0.50 -9.80
C VAL A 213 -13.21 0.52 -9.14
N SER A 214 -12.33 1.44 -9.57
CA SER A 214 -10.96 1.50 -9.05
C SER A 214 -10.90 1.83 -7.57
N CYS A 215 -11.73 2.78 -7.15
CA CYS A 215 -11.85 3.23 -5.77
C CYS A 215 -13.32 3.47 -5.42
N SER A 216 -13.78 2.82 -4.37
CA SER A 216 -15.17 2.84 -3.92
C SER A 216 -15.48 4.07 -3.09
N THR A 217 -16.30 4.98 -3.64
CA THR A 217 -16.77 6.17 -2.91
C THR A 217 -17.61 5.81 -1.69
N THR A 218 -18.33 4.69 -1.73
CA THR A 218 -19.12 4.17 -0.60
C THR A 218 -18.21 3.79 0.56
N VAL A 219 -17.17 2.99 0.29
CA VAL A 219 -16.18 2.58 1.30
C VAL A 219 -15.42 3.81 1.83
N TYR A 220 -14.96 4.68 0.93
CA TYR A 220 -14.26 5.91 1.28
C TYR A 220 -15.07 6.77 2.28
N ASN A 221 -16.37 6.95 2.01
CA ASN A 221 -17.25 7.71 2.90
C ASN A 221 -17.53 6.99 4.23
N ALA A 222 -17.68 5.67 4.21
CA ALA A 222 -17.92 4.85 5.41
C ALA A 222 -16.74 4.93 6.40
N MET A 223 -15.51 4.95 5.87
CA MET A 223 -14.26 5.02 6.64
C MET A 223 -13.91 6.43 7.13
N GLY A 224 -14.73 7.45 6.83
CA GLY A 224 -14.38 8.85 7.12
C GLY A 224 -14.17 9.18 8.61
N GLN A 225 -14.76 8.40 9.53
CA GLN A 225 -14.54 8.56 10.97
C GLN A 225 -13.22 7.95 11.45
N ASP A 226 -12.62 7.06 10.67
CA ASP A 226 -11.37 6.37 11.02
C ASP A 226 -10.12 7.16 10.65
N TRP A 227 -10.26 8.13 9.77
CA TRP A 227 -9.15 8.86 9.15
C TRP A 227 -8.13 9.45 10.14
N MET A 228 -8.60 9.92 11.30
CA MET A 228 -7.76 10.57 12.31
C MET A 228 -7.33 9.64 13.45
N LYS A 229 -7.59 8.33 13.35
CA LYS A 229 -7.13 7.37 14.35
C LYS A 229 -5.62 7.15 14.24
N ASN A 230 -4.98 7.04 15.41
CA ASN A 230 -3.57 6.65 15.48
C ASN A 230 -3.45 5.12 15.40
N LEU A 231 -2.93 4.61 14.28
CA LEU A 231 -2.74 3.17 14.03
C LEU A 231 -1.33 2.69 14.40
N GLU A 232 -0.39 3.61 14.63
CA GLU A 232 0.97 3.31 15.08
C GLU A 232 0.97 2.46 16.37
N VAL A 233 -0.01 2.64 17.24
CA VAL A 233 -0.08 2.01 18.57
C VAL A 233 0.00 0.47 18.56
N GLY A 234 -0.33 -0.18 17.43
CA GLY A 234 -0.20 -1.64 17.27
C GLY A 234 1.18 -2.11 16.80
N ILE A 235 2.02 -1.22 16.27
CA ILE A 235 3.31 -1.57 15.67
C ILE A 235 4.35 -1.98 16.71
N PRO A 236 4.52 -1.30 17.86
CA PRO A 236 5.55 -1.65 18.84
C PRO A 236 5.53 -3.12 19.26
N SER A 237 4.36 -3.69 19.56
CA SER A 237 4.26 -5.12 19.93
C SER A 237 4.77 -6.05 18.84
N LEU A 238 4.53 -5.73 17.57
CA LEU A 238 4.97 -6.54 16.44
C LEU A 238 6.51 -6.50 16.32
N LEU A 239 7.11 -5.33 16.55
CA LEU A 239 8.57 -5.19 16.59
C LEU A 239 9.19 -5.98 17.74
N GLU A 240 8.57 -5.96 18.93
CA GLU A 240 9.04 -6.73 20.10
C GLU A 240 8.94 -8.25 19.86
N ASP A 241 7.94 -8.69 19.10
CA ASP A 241 7.79 -10.09 18.68
C ASP A 241 8.78 -10.48 17.56
N GLY A 242 9.63 -9.55 17.11
CA GLY A 242 10.65 -9.78 16.10
C GLY A 242 10.12 -9.74 14.66
N ILE A 243 8.88 -9.30 14.45
CA ILE A 243 8.32 -9.06 13.12
C ILE A 243 9.04 -7.85 12.53
N LYS A 244 9.63 -8.04 11.35
CA LYS A 244 10.37 -6.99 10.66
C LYS A 244 9.40 -6.03 9.98
N LEU A 245 9.68 -4.73 10.10
CA LEU A 245 8.93 -3.64 9.46
C LEU A 245 9.87 -2.81 8.60
N LEU A 246 9.51 -2.68 7.32
CA LEU A 246 10.04 -1.65 6.42
C LEU A 246 8.96 -0.60 6.19
N VAL A 247 9.28 0.64 6.55
CA VAL A 247 8.52 1.82 6.12
C VAL A 247 9.30 2.48 4.99
N TYR A 248 8.68 2.64 3.82
CA TYR A 248 9.29 3.38 2.71
C TYR A 248 8.39 4.51 2.23
N ALA A 249 8.99 5.61 1.80
CA ALA A 249 8.27 6.78 1.32
C ALA A 249 9.00 7.46 0.17
N GLY A 250 8.25 7.81 -0.87
CA GLY A 250 8.73 8.65 -1.96
C GLY A 250 9.05 10.08 -1.49
N GLU A 251 10.16 10.62 -1.97
CA GLU A 251 10.65 11.97 -1.64
C GLU A 251 9.66 13.09 -2.02
N GLU A 252 8.86 12.87 -3.05
CA GLU A 252 8.05 13.88 -3.73
C GLU A 252 6.54 13.74 -3.43
N ASP A 253 6.18 12.78 -2.57
CA ASP A 253 4.81 12.61 -2.11
C ASP A 253 4.43 13.71 -1.12
N LEU A 254 3.32 14.40 -1.36
CA LEU A 254 2.78 15.36 -0.40
C LEU A 254 1.85 14.66 0.59
N ILE A 255 0.87 13.89 0.09
CA ILE A 255 -0.24 13.35 0.92
C ILE A 255 0.29 12.47 2.05
N CYS A 256 1.26 11.60 1.79
CA CYS A 256 1.90 10.77 2.82
C CYS A 256 3.40 11.03 2.85
N ASN A 257 3.77 12.31 2.91
CA ASN A 257 5.15 12.76 2.76
C ASN A 257 6.17 12.02 3.63
N TRP A 258 7.37 11.84 3.08
CA TRP A 258 8.45 11.12 3.75
C TRP A 258 8.84 11.74 5.09
N LEU A 259 8.69 13.07 5.25
CA LEU A 259 9.06 13.77 6.47
C LEU A 259 8.13 13.39 7.63
N GLY A 260 6.81 13.38 7.39
CA GLY A 260 5.81 12.92 8.34
C GLY A 260 5.99 11.44 8.68
N ASN A 261 6.27 10.62 7.66
CA ASN A 261 6.57 9.21 7.86
C ASN A 261 7.84 9.01 8.71
N SER A 262 8.90 9.76 8.44
CA SER A 262 10.12 9.75 9.24
C SER A 262 9.85 10.17 10.69
N ARG A 263 9.09 11.25 10.91
CA ARG A 263 8.80 11.76 12.25
C ARG A 263 8.09 10.74 13.13
N TRP A 264 7.05 10.08 12.63
CA TRP A 264 6.34 9.09 13.46
C TRP A 264 7.21 7.86 13.72
N VAL A 265 7.98 7.39 12.73
CA VAL A 265 8.90 6.25 12.92
C VAL A 265 9.94 6.54 13.99
N TYR A 266 10.49 7.77 14.04
CA TYR A 266 11.44 8.17 15.08
C TYR A 266 10.77 8.41 16.46
N ALA A 267 9.51 8.85 16.47
CA ALA A 267 8.76 9.10 17.69
C ALA A 267 8.18 7.83 18.33
N MET A 268 7.96 6.77 17.54
CA MET A 268 7.36 5.52 17.98
C MET A 268 8.12 4.92 19.17
N GLU A 269 7.39 4.63 20.24
CA GLU A 269 7.95 4.07 21.48
C GLU A 269 8.07 2.54 21.38
N TRP A 270 9.31 2.05 21.35
CA TRP A 270 9.65 0.62 21.39
C TRP A 270 11.06 0.42 21.94
N SER A 271 11.45 -0.80 22.31
CA SER A 271 12.71 -1.10 23.00
C SER A 271 13.96 -0.62 22.23
N GLY A 272 13.89 -0.58 20.90
CA GLY A 272 14.97 -0.13 20.03
C GLY A 272 14.92 1.34 19.62
N GLN A 273 13.93 2.13 20.05
CA GLN A 273 13.72 3.52 19.58
C GLN A 273 14.99 4.37 19.65
N LYS A 274 15.65 4.42 20.82
CA LYS A 274 16.84 5.24 21.02
C LYS A 274 17.98 4.84 20.08
N ALA A 275 18.15 3.54 19.87
CA ALA A 275 19.21 3.03 19.02
C ALA A 275 18.91 3.26 17.54
N PHE A 276 17.65 3.12 17.12
CA PHE A 276 17.18 3.55 15.80
C PHE A 276 17.41 5.05 15.57
N GLY A 277 17.06 5.90 16.54
CA GLY A 277 17.27 7.35 16.46
C GLY A 277 18.74 7.78 16.39
N THR A 278 19.66 6.91 16.80
CA THR A 278 21.12 7.12 16.63
C THR A 278 21.73 6.32 15.48
N SER A 279 20.92 5.56 14.73
CA SER A 279 21.39 4.78 13.60
C SER A 279 21.93 5.70 12.50
N PRO A 280 23.04 5.34 11.84
CA PRO A 280 23.54 6.14 10.73
C PRO A 280 22.55 6.09 9.57
N THR A 281 22.34 7.24 8.92
CA THR A 281 21.71 7.26 7.61
C THR A 281 22.72 6.79 6.58
N VAL A 282 22.37 5.72 5.85
CA VAL A 282 23.19 5.13 4.79
C VAL A 282 22.53 5.32 3.44
N LYS A 283 23.34 5.29 2.38
CA LYS A 283 22.87 5.47 1.01
C LYS A 283 22.26 4.18 0.50
N PHE A 284 21.03 4.25 0.02
CA PHE A 284 20.45 3.17 -0.77
C PHE A 284 20.91 3.35 -2.22
N VAL A 285 21.63 2.36 -2.75
CA VAL A 285 22.28 2.43 -4.07
C VAL A 285 21.72 1.37 -5.01
N VAL A 286 21.39 1.78 -6.22
CA VAL A 286 20.89 0.92 -7.29
C VAL A 286 21.76 1.16 -8.52
N ASP A 287 22.42 0.10 -9.02
CA ASP A 287 23.34 0.15 -10.16
C ASP A 287 24.42 1.25 -10.08
N GLY A 288 24.91 1.50 -8.86
CA GLY A 288 25.95 2.49 -8.60
C GLY A 288 25.46 3.93 -8.49
N ALA A 289 24.15 4.19 -8.65
CA ALA A 289 23.53 5.48 -8.39
C ALA A 289 22.81 5.49 -7.03
N GLU A 290 22.86 6.62 -6.33
CA GLU A 290 22.09 6.83 -5.11
C GLU A 290 20.60 6.94 -5.46
N ALA A 291 19.79 6.05 -4.89
CA ALA A 291 18.35 5.95 -5.14
C ALA A 291 17.52 6.24 -3.88
N GLY A 292 18.17 6.49 -2.74
CA GLY A 292 17.48 6.77 -1.49
C GLY A 292 18.41 6.88 -0.29
N SER A 293 17.79 7.09 0.87
CA SER A 293 18.45 7.12 2.18
C SER A 293 17.76 6.19 3.16
N LEU A 294 18.54 5.32 3.81
CA LEU A 294 18.07 4.25 4.70
C LEU A 294 18.55 4.50 6.14
N ASN A 295 17.65 4.27 7.10
CA ASN A 295 17.98 4.15 8.52
C ASN A 295 17.42 2.83 9.02
N SER A 296 18.25 2.04 9.71
CA SER A 296 17.85 0.71 10.17
C SER A 296 18.40 0.41 11.56
N TYR A 297 17.58 -0.21 12.41
CA TYR A 297 18.00 -0.80 13.66
C TYR A 297 17.07 -1.96 14.06
N GLY A 298 17.65 -3.12 14.35
CA GLY A 298 16.88 -4.30 14.74
C GLY A 298 15.84 -4.68 13.67
N PRO A 299 14.55 -4.85 14.03
CA PRO A 299 13.48 -5.20 13.09
C PRO A 299 12.97 -4.02 12.26
N LEU A 300 13.38 -2.77 12.53
CA LEU A 300 12.81 -1.58 11.92
C LEU A 300 13.77 -0.93 10.92
N SER A 301 13.24 -0.66 9.73
CA SER A 301 13.92 0.08 8.65
C SER A 301 13.03 1.20 8.11
N PHE A 302 13.60 2.38 7.88
CA PHE A 302 12.96 3.50 7.19
C PHE A 302 13.76 3.87 5.93
N LEU A 303 13.11 3.85 4.77
CA LEU A 303 13.73 4.17 3.48
C LEU A 303 13.01 5.35 2.80
N LYS A 304 13.71 6.46 2.63
CA LYS A 304 13.28 7.52 1.70
C LYS A 304 13.77 7.17 0.29
N VAL A 305 12.86 7.07 -0.68
CA VAL A 305 13.18 6.79 -2.08
C VAL A 305 13.20 8.10 -2.86
N TYR A 306 14.35 8.42 -3.44
CA TYR A 306 14.55 9.68 -4.16
C TYR A 306 13.76 9.70 -5.46
N GLU A 307 13.37 10.91 -5.89
CA GLU A 307 12.68 11.13 -7.17
C GLU A 307 11.38 10.31 -7.37
N ALA A 308 10.75 9.84 -6.30
CA ALA A 308 9.49 9.09 -6.30
C ALA A 308 8.37 9.86 -5.59
N GLY A 309 7.15 9.82 -6.12
CA GLY A 309 5.94 10.31 -5.47
C GLY A 309 5.27 9.24 -4.62
N HIS A 310 3.94 9.25 -4.57
CA HIS A 310 3.15 8.35 -3.73
C HIS A 310 3.26 6.88 -4.13
N LEU A 311 3.17 6.61 -5.44
CA LEU A 311 3.28 5.27 -6.00
C LEU A 311 4.74 4.99 -6.35
N VAL A 312 5.56 4.71 -5.33
CA VAL A 312 7.01 4.50 -5.49
C VAL A 312 7.36 3.47 -6.59
N PRO A 313 6.69 2.31 -6.71
CA PRO A 313 6.98 1.37 -7.80
C PRO A 313 6.63 1.91 -9.19
N MET A 314 5.65 2.81 -9.30
CA MET A 314 5.32 3.46 -10.55
C MET A 314 6.38 4.48 -10.97
N ASP A 315 6.87 5.29 -10.02
CA ASP A 315 7.79 6.40 -10.32
C ASP A 315 9.26 5.95 -10.43
N GLN A 316 9.67 5.00 -9.59
CA GLN A 316 11.04 4.48 -9.53
C GLN A 316 11.03 2.95 -9.54
N PRO A 317 10.53 2.31 -10.63
CA PRO A 317 10.26 0.86 -10.67
C PRO A 317 11.50 0.01 -10.38
N LYS A 318 12.65 0.40 -10.92
CA LYS A 318 13.92 -0.29 -10.70
C LYS A 318 14.39 -0.19 -9.24
N ALA A 319 14.27 0.99 -8.64
CA ALA A 319 14.66 1.18 -7.25
C ALA A 319 13.72 0.45 -6.30
N ALA A 320 12.41 0.47 -6.60
CA ALA A 320 11.40 -0.26 -5.85
C ALA A 320 11.63 -1.78 -5.90
N LEU A 321 11.92 -2.34 -7.08
CA LEU A 321 12.23 -3.77 -7.20
C LEU A 321 13.53 -4.14 -6.46
N GLN A 322 14.57 -3.30 -6.54
CA GLN A 322 15.81 -3.55 -5.80
C GLN A 322 15.59 -3.47 -4.29
N MET A 323 14.82 -2.49 -3.81
CA MET A 323 14.42 -2.35 -2.41
C MET A 323 13.71 -3.63 -1.95
N PHE A 324 12.71 -4.08 -2.72
CA PHE A 324 11.94 -5.28 -2.42
C PHE A 324 12.82 -6.54 -2.36
N LYS A 325 13.65 -6.77 -3.39
CA LYS A 325 14.59 -7.91 -3.42
C LYS A 325 15.57 -7.88 -2.25
N SER A 326 16.13 -6.72 -1.92
CA SER A 326 17.02 -6.55 -0.77
C SER A 326 16.31 -6.82 0.56
N TRP A 327 15.08 -6.33 0.71
CA TRP A 327 14.26 -6.54 1.91
C TRP A 327 13.94 -8.02 2.13
N MET A 328 13.36 -8.68 1.11
CA MET A 328 13.00 -10.09 1.19
C MET A 328 14.22 -11.00 1.36
N GLY A 329 15.36 -10.62 0.77
CA GLY A 329 16.63 -11.31 0.95
C GLY A 329 17.32 -11.05 2.30
N GLY A 330 16.79 -10.15 3.14
CA GLY A 330 17.41 -9.77 4.41
C GLY A 330 18.71 -8.97 4.27
N ASN A 331 18.95 -8.39 3.10
CA ASN A 331 20.16 -7.66 2.73
C ASN A 331 19.93 -6.15 2.54
N LEU A 332 18.77 -5.64 2.97
CA LEU A 332 18.52 -4.21 2.98
C LEU A 332 19.34 -3.56 4.11
N THR A 333 20.54 -3.12 3.75
CA THR A 333 21.54 -2.53 4.64
C THR A 333 22.10 -1.26 4.04
#